data_AF-X1V2J9-F1
#
_entry.id   AF-X1V2J9-F1
#
_cell.length_a   1.000
_cell.length_b   1.000
_cell.length_c   1.000
_cell.angle_alpha   90.00
_cell.angle_beta   90.00
_cell.angle_gamma   90.00
#
_symmetry.space_group_name_H-M   'P 1'
#
loop_
_entity.id
_entity.type
_entity.pdbx_description
1 polymer ?
#
loop_
_entity_poly.entity_id
_entity_poly.type
_entity_poly.pdbx_seq_one_letter_code
_entity_poly.pdbx_strand_id
1 'polypeptide(L)' 'PKRSQKAYGAECTPDPFLFDSGMKLVYHGRFDDAHGKSHSEGKTSEMEDAIKQVLAGDEVTVESLPSCGCNIKWK' A
#
# COMPACT_ATOMS: atom_id res chain seq x y z
N PRO A 1 -5.06 16.36 -19.26
CA PRO A 1 -4.02 15.62 -18.51
C PRO A 1 -4.66 14.72 -17.43
N LYS A 2 -4.59 13.38 -17.59
CA LYS A 2 -5.06 12.46 -16.55
C LYS A 2 -4.10 12.57 -15.35
N ARG A 3 -4.58 13.11 -14.24
CA ARG A 3 -3.83 13.22 -12.99
C ARG A 3 -3.49 11.81 -12.50
N SER A 4 -2.23 11.58 -12.09
CA SER A 4 -1.70 10.27 -11.72
C SER A 4 -2.58 9.50 -10.72
N GLN A 5 -3.16 10.16 -9.72
CA GLN A 5 -4.05 9.52 -8.73
C GLN A 5 -5.23 8.77 -9.37
N LYS A 6 -5.85 9.32 -10.43
CA LYS A 6 -6.95 8.67 -11.16
C LYS A 6 -6.49 7.52 -12.04
N ALA A 7 -5.23 7.53 -12.47
CA ALA A 7 -4.66 6.48 -13.31
C ALA A 7 -4.28 5.24 -12.47
N TYR A 8 -3.84 5.45 -11.23
CA TYR A 8 -3.51 4.37 -10.29
C TYR A 8 -4.72 3.86 -9.49
N GLY A 9 -5.83 4.62 -9.45
CA GLY A 9 -7.02 4.22 -8.71
C GLY A 9 -6.91 4.45 -7.21
N ALA A 10 -6.10 5.42 -6.77
CA ALA A 10 -5.96 5.74 -5.36
C ALA A 10 -7.28 6.28 -4.80
N GLU A 11 -7.65 5.86 -3.58
CA GLU A 11 -8.93 6.19 -2.94
C GLU A 11 -8.76 7.04 -1.67
N CYS A 12 -7.75 6.72 -0.85
CA CYS A 12 -7.45 7.43 0.39
C CYS A 12 -5.98 7.83 0.50
N THR A 13 -5.62 8.47 1.61
CA THR A 13 -4.22 8.78 1.97
C THR A 13 -3.96 8.38 3.42
N PRO A 14 -2.98 7.52 3.72
CA PRO A 14 -2.12 6.81 2.75
C PRO A 14 -2.87 5.70 1.98
N ASP A 15 -2.42 5.40 0.76
CA ASP A 15 -2.91 4.31 -0.10
C ASP A 15 -1.73 3.79 -0.96
N PRO A 16 -0.92 2.84 -0.44
CA PRO A 16 0.33 2.42 -1.04
C PRO A 16 0.14 1.41 -2.18
N PHE A 17 0.99 1.53 -3.19
CA PHE A 17 1.08 0.61 -4.33
C PHE A 17 2.52 0.11 -4.46
N LEU A 18 2.73 -1.20 -4.45
CA LEU A 18 4.03 -1.85 -4.65
C LEU A 18 4.08 -2.51 -6.02
N PHE A 19 5.07 -2.13 -6.81
CA PHE A 19 5.36 -2.73 -8.11
C PHE A 19 6.66 -3.52 -8.03
N ASP A 20 6.71 -4.67 -8.70
CA ASP A 20 7.95 -5.43 -8.88
C ASP A 20 8.86 -4.80 -9.95
N SER A 21 10.01 -5.42 -10.21
CA SER A 21 10.97 -4.97 -11.23
C SER A 21 10.41 -5.00 -12.66
N GLY A 22 9.34 -5.75 -12.89
CA GLY A 22 8.60 -5.83 -14.16
C GLY A 22 7.47 -4.81 -14.27
N MET A 23 7.34 -3.87 -13.32
CA MET A 23 6.24 -2.91 -13.22
C MET A 23 4.86 -3.57 -13.07
N LYS A 24 4.80 -4.80 -12.55
CA LYS A 24 3.55 -5.46 -12.18
C LYS A 24 3.18 -5.05 -10.76
N LEU A 25 1.91 -4.70 -10.54
CA LEU A 25 1.38 -4.45 -9.21
C LEU A 25 1.35 -5.77 -8.42
N VAL A 26 2.11 -5.83 -7.32
CA VAL A 26 2.24 -7.03 -6.48
C VAL A 26 1.67 -6.83 -5.08
N TYR A 27 1.44 -5.58 -4.66
CA TYR A 27 0.69 -5.28 -3.44
C TYR A 27 -0.01 -3.92 -3.56
N HIS A 28 -1.25 -3.82 -3.10
CA HIS A 28 -2.01 -2.59 -2.92
C HIS A 28 -2.91 -2.79 -1.71
N GLY A 29 -2.88 -1.88 -0.73
CA GLY A 29 -3.69 -2.02 0.46
C GLY A 29 -3.08 -1.36 1.68
N ARG A 30 -3.47 -1.82 2.85
CA ARG A 30 -3.11 -1.25 4.15
C ARG A 30 -1.59 -1.15 4.34
N PHE A 31 -1.17 -0.09 5.04
CA PHE A 31 0.24 0.06 5.41
C PHE A 31 0.58 -0.77 6.65
N ASP A 32 -0.18 -0.57 7.73
CA ASP A 32 -0.16 -1.29 9.00
C ASP A 32 -1.52 -1.16 9.74
N ASP A 33 -1.65 -1.80 10.89
CA ASP A 33 -2.83 -1.73 11.76
C ASP A 33 -2.78 -0.59 12.81
N ALA A 34 -1.81 0.33 12.76
CA ALA A 34 -1.67 1.41 13.74
C ALA A 34 -2.79 2.47 13.63
N HIS A 35 -3.40 2.62 12.46
CA HIS A 35 -4.60 3.42 12.18
C HIS A 35 -4.70 4.75 12.94
N GLY A 36 -3.97 5.78 12.48
CA GLY A 36 -4.02 7.13 13.06
C GLY A 36 -3.17 7.32 14.31
N LYS A 37 -2.49 6.27 14.78
CA LYS A 37 -1.40 6.33 15.77
C LYS A 37 -0.04 6.29 15.08
N SER A 38 1.04 6.32 15.86
CA SER A 38 2.38 6.12 15.31
C SER A 38 2.49 4.73 14.69
N HIS A 39 3.08 4.61 13.50
CA HIS A 39 3.36 3.33 12.84
C HIS A 39 4.16 2.36 13.74
N SER A 40 5.00 2.90 14.63
CA SER A 40 5.74 2.11 15.63
C SER A 40 4.87 1.39 16.66
N GLU A 41 3.59 1.77 16.77
CA GLU A 41 2.61 1.14 17.66
C GLU A 41 1.78 0.05 16.95
N GLY A 42 1.98 -0.13 15.64
CA GLY A 42 1.36 -1.21 14.87
C GLY A 42 1.86 -2.58 15.31
N LYS A 43 0.99 -3.58 15.27
CA LYS A 43 1.32 -4.99 15.47
C LYS A 43 1.65 -5.69 14.15
N THR A 44 1.14 -5.19 13.04
CA THR A 44 1.39 -5.71 11.70
C THR A 44 1.98 -4.62 10.82
N SER A 45 2.77 -5.01 9.82
CA SER A 45 3.43 -4.09 8.88
C SER A 45 3.31 -4.65 7.47
N GLU A 46 2.09 -4.65 6.93
CA GLU A 46 1.79 -5.33 5.67
C GLU A 46 2.67 -4.84 4.51
N MET A 47 2.88 -3.52 4.41
CA MET A 47 3.70 -2.95 3.34
C MET A 47 5.17 -3.38 3.48
N GLU A 48 5.69 -3.42 4.70
CA GLU A 48 7.09 -3.82 4.94
C GLU A 48 7.29 -5.32 4.65
N ASP A 49 6.33 -6.15 5.06
CA ASP A 49 6.37 -7.59 4.81
C ASP A 49 6.28 -7.90 3.31
N ALA A 50 5.44 -7.17 2.57
CA ALA A 50 5.34 -7.30 1.12
C ALA A 50 6.66 -6.89 0.43
N ILE A 51 7.29 -5.80 0.88
CA ILE A 51 8.60 -5.37 0.38
C ILE A 51 9.66 -6.45 0.64
N LYS A 52 9.71 -7.02 1.85
CA LYS A 52 10.68 -8.08 2.18
C LYS A 52 10.53 -9.30 1.27
N GLN A 53 9.30 -9.72 0.98
CA GLN A 53 9.03 -10.84 0.07
C GLN A 53 9.51 -10.54 -1.35
N VAL A 54 9.19 -9.36 -1.89
CA VAL A 54 9.68 -8.94 -3.21
C VAL A 54 11.20 -8.90 -3.26
N LEU A 55 11.86 -8.37 -2.22
CA LEU A 55 13.32 -8.31 -2.14
C LEU A 55 13.97 -9.70 -2.00
N ALA A 56 13.28 -10.65 -1.37
CA ALA A 56 13.70 -12.05 -1.29
C ALA A 56 13.50 -12.81 -2.62
N GLY A 57 12.74 -12.24 -3.57
CA GLY A 57 12.33 -12.91 -4.80
C GLY A 57 11.15 -13.86 -4.60
N ASP A 58 10.46 -13.77 -3.46
CA ASP A 58 9.28 -14.56 -3.13
C ASP A 58 8.01 -13.95 -3.72
N GLU A 59 6.98 -14.77 -3.89
CA GLU A 59 5.63 -14.29 -4.22
C GLU A 59 5.04 -13.54 -3.02
N VAL A 60 4.38 -12.41 -3.28
CA VAL A 60 3.72 -11.63 -2.23
C VAL A 60 2.51 -12.40 -1.72
N THR A 61 2.58 -12.82 -0.46
CA THR A 61 1.52 -13.56 0.25
C THR A 61 0.78 -12.69 1.27
N VAL A 62 1.22 -11.44 1.45
CA VAL A 62 0.59 -10.48 2.34
C VAL A 62 -0.84 -10.20 1.89
N GLU A 63 -1.79 -10.29 2.81
CA GLU A 63 -3.20 -10.00 2.53
C GLU A 63 -3.39 -8.53 2.16
N SER A 64 -4.08 -8.31 1.04
CA SER A 64 -4.47 -6.97 0.57
C SER A 64 -5.72 -6.52 1.35
N LEU A 65 -5.48 -5.94 2.52
CA LEU A 65 -6.53 -5.29 3.30
C LEU A 65 -6.74 -3.85 2.83
N PRO A 66 -7.95 -3.27 2.95
CA PRO A 66 -8.20 -1.90 2.50
C PRO A 66 -7.33 -0.89 3.24
N SER A 67 -6.75 0.04 2.48
CA SER A 67 -6.11 1.23 3.03
C SER A 67 -7.08 2.04 3.88
N CYS A 68 -6.60 2.61 4.98
CA CYS A 68 -7.42 3.41 5.88
C CYS A 68 -6.79 4.78 6.10
N GLY A 69 -7.49 5.83 5.70
CA GLY A 69 -7.00 7.20 5.81
C GLY A 69 -8.03 8.23 5.37
N CYS A 70 -7.60 9.49 5.28
CA CYS A 70 -8.46 10.55 4.75
C CYS A 70 -8.76 10.32 3.26
N ASN A 71 -10.00 10.56 2.83
CA ASN A 71 -10.36 10.51 1.41
C ASN A 71 -9.50 11.47 0.59
N ILE A 72 -9.12 11.05 -0.61
CA ILE A 72 -8.44 11.93 -1.56
C ILE A 72 -9.31 13.16 -1.84
N LYS A 73 -8.70 14.35 -1.70
CA LYS A 73 -9.36 15.61 -2.02
C LYS A 73 -9.40 15.79 -3.54
N TRP A 74 -10.50 15.33 -4.14
CA TRP A 74 -10.77 15.54 -5.57
C TRP A 74 -10.93 17.03 -5.89
N LYS A 75 -10.23 17.52 -6.92
CA LYS A 75 -10.41 18.85 -7.53
C LYS A 75 -10.95 18.70 -8.95
#